data_AF-A0A7V8YZU8-F1
#
_entry.id   AF-A0A7V8YZU8-F1
#
_cell.length_a   1.000
_cell.length_b   1.000
_cell.length_c   1.000
_cell.angle_alpha   90.00
_cell.angle_beta   90.00
_cell.angle_gamma   90.00
#
_symmetry.space_group_name_H-M   'P 1'
#
loop_
_entity.id
_entity.type
_entity.pdbx_description
1 polymer ?
#
loop_
_entity_poly.entity_id
_entity_poly.type
_entity_poly.pdbx_seq_one_letter_code
_entity_poly.pdbx_strand_id
1 'polypeptide(L)'
;MRPNQDRLIKGSKVLRKNISDLARKAGLPPLQHKKLVDSDMELRLWGDIGLHEEKVVVIKLSDNKWKATLNTVKHGDKTSRRHRRNLLPPKSGWEELYSFLKLNRVGVPLPFSFDPTDLPPIIDEGVVFLEINQGGMYDFIYYGHATESSDGKAVMNICRNIENEFQVNVGCSIRSIQ
;
A
#
# COMPACT_ATOMS: atom_id res chain seq x y z
N MET A 1 27.79 8.25 8.66
CA MET A 1 28.05 7.13 7.72
C MET A 1 26.97 7.17 6.65
N ARG A 2 27.32 7.24 5.36
CA ARG A 2 26.32 7.11 4.28
C ARG A 2 25.98 5.61 4.12
N PRO A 3 24.70 5.21 4.13
CA PRO A 3 24.34 3.82 3.88
C PRO A 3 24.83 3.40 2.49
N ASN A 4 25.33 2.16 2.42
CA ASN A 4 25.99 1.61 1.24
C ASN A 4 24.98 1.48 0.08
N GLN A 5 25.08 2.34 -0.94
CA GLN A 5 24.12 2.47 -2.05
C GLN A 5 23.81 1.13 -2.73
N ASP A 6 24.77 0.21 -2.81
CA ASP A 6 24.59 -1.10 -3.42
C ASP A 6 23.64 -2.03 -2.66
N ARG A 7 23.56 -1.90 -1.32
CA ARG A 7 22.59 -2.65 -0.50
C ARG A 7 21.17 -2.13 -0.72
N LEU A 8 21.01 -0.81 -0.81
CA LEU A 8 19.71 -0.16 -1.08
C LEU A 8 19.16 -0.55 -2.46
N ILE A 9 20.01 -0.59 -3.48
CA ILE A 9 19.62 -0.97 -4.85
C ILE A 9 19.21 -2.45 -4.94
N LYS A 10 19.94 -3.35 -4.28
CA LYS A 10 19.57 -4.79 -4.24
C LYS A 10 18.31 -5.04 -3.43
N GLY A 11 18.14 -4.38 -2.28
CA GLY A 11 16.92 -4.45 -1.47
C GLY A 11 15.69 -3.98 -2.24
N SER A 12 15.78 -2.85 -2.94
CA SER A 12 14.69 -2.30 -3.77
C SER A 12 14.23 -3.26 -4.88
N LYS A 13 15.14 -3.95 -5.57
CA LYS A 13 14.78 -4.93 -6.62
C LYS A 13 14.06 -6.16 -6.06
N VAL A 14 14.52 -6.67 -4.91
CA VAL A 14 13.86 -7.81 -4.23
C VAL A 14 12.46 -7.41 -3.76
N LEU A 15 12.32 -6.22 -3.18
CA LEU A 15 11.02 -5.70 -2.74
C LEU A 15 10.03 -5.51 -3.91
N ARG A 16 10.45 -4.93 -5.03
CA ARG A 16 9.60 -4.81 -6.24
C ARG A 16 9.12 -6.15 -6.78
N LYS A 17 10.01 -7.17 -6.77
CA LYS A 17 9.64 -8.53 -7.17
C LYS A 17 8.61 -9.11 -6.20
N ASN A 18 8.82 -8.95 -4.90
CA ASN A 18 7.91 -9.42 -3.86
C ASN A 18 6.53 -8.75 -3.97
N ILE A 19 6.47 -7.45 -4.23
CA ILE A 19 5.21 -6.72 -4.40
C ILE A 19 4.45 -7.19 -5.65
N SER A 20 5.16 -7.46 -6.76
CA SER A 20 4.53 -8.04 -7.95
C SER A 20 3.97 -9.45 -7.68
N ASP A 21 4.65 -10.25 -6.85
CA ASP A 21 4.17 -11.55 -6.41
C ASP A 21 2.95 -11.43 -5.50
N LEU A 22 2.95 -10.49 -4.55
CA LEU A 22 1.80 -10.17 -3.69
C LEU A 22 0.59 -9.74 -4.53
N ALA A 23 0.78 -8.85 -5.50
CA ALA A 23 -0.26 -8.46 -6.46
C ALA A 23 -0.87 -9.68 -7.14
N ARG A 24 -0.04 -10.57 -7.70
CA ARG A 24 -0.51 -11.78 -8.40
C ARG A 24 -1.26 -12.74 -7.47
N LYS A 25 -0.77 -12.93 -6.24
CA LYS A 25 -1.44 -13.74 -5.20
C LYS A 25 -2.81 -13.16 -4.86
N ALA A 26 -2.94 -11.83 -4.82
CA ALA A 26 -4.21 -11.13 -4.64
C ALA A 26 -5.11 -11.09 -5.88
N GLY A 27 -4.68 -11.67 -7.01
CA GLY A 27 -5.44 -11.60 -8.27
C GLY A 27 -5.41 -10.22 -8.94
N LEU A 28 -4.41 -9.41 -8.62
CA LEU A 28 -4.18 -8.09 -9.21
C LEU A 28 -2.98 -8.16 -10.18
N PRO A 29 -3.04 -7.44 -11.31
CA PRO A 29 -1.85 -7.28 -12.16
C PRO A 29 -0.81 -6.41 -11.44
N PRO A 30 0.50 -6.60 -11.68
CA PRO A 30 1.53 -5.70 -11.16
C PRO A 30 1.27 -4.24 -11.56
N LEU A 31 1.26 -3.32 -10.59
CA LEU A 31 0.86 -1.94 -10.84
C LEU A 31 1.89 -1.16 -11.67
N GLN A 32 3.17 -1.47 -11.48
CA GLN A 32 4.31 -0.85 -12.18
C GLN A 32 4.27 -0.98 -13.72
N HIS A 33 3.53 -1.96 -14.25
CA HIS A 33 3.43 -2.20 -15.70
C HIS A 33 2.11 -1.71 -16.29
N LYS A 34 1.22 -1.16 -15.45
CA LYS A 34 -0.07 -0.67 -15.90
C LYS A 34 0.12 0.69 -16.57
N LYS A 35 -0.24 0.79 -17.84
CA LYS A 35 -0.37 2.09 -18.52
C LYS A 35 -1.69 2.72 -18.08
N LEU A 36 -1.61 3.91 -17.51
CA LEU A 36 -2.76 4.75 -17.17
C LEU A 36 -2.71 6.00 -18.05
N VAL A 37 -3.88 6.51 -18.41
CA VAL A 37 -3.97 7.86 -18.97
C VAL A 37 -3.70 8.89 -17.88
N ASP A 38 -3.32 10.11 -18.25
CA ASP A 38 -2.83 11.12 -17.31
C ASP A 38 -3.82 11.47 -16.18
N SER A 39 -5.13 11.38 -16.46
CA SER A 39 -6.21 11.61 -15.49
C SER A 39 -6.47 10.43 -14.55
N ASP A 40 -5.95 9.25 -14.87
CA ASP A 40 -6.25 8.02 -14.13
C ASP A 40 -5.26 7.81 -12.98
N MET A 41 -5.77 7.20 -11.91
CA MET A 41 -4.99 6.86 -10.73
C MET A 41 -5.38 5.46 -10.22
N GLU A 42 -4.40 4.70 -9.76
CA GLU A 42 -4.61 3.52 -8.94
C GLU A 42 -3.66 3.54 -7.74
N LEU A 43 -4.24 3.48 -6.54
CA LEU A 43 -3.54 3.39 -5.27
C LEU A 43 -3.83 2.02 -4.65
N ARG A 44 -2.80 1.38 -4.11
CA ARG A 44 -2.91 0.11 -3.38
C ARG A 44 -2.27 0.27 -2.02
N LEU A 45 -3.10 0.16 -0.98
CA LEU A 45 -2.66 0.11 0.40
C LEU A 45 -2.66 -1.35 0.84
N TRP A 46 -1.48 -1.89 1.03
CA TRP A 46 -1.27 -3.24 1.55
C TRP A 46 -1.01 -3.20 3.04
N GLY A 47 -1.56 -4.17 3.76
CA GLY A 47 -1.27 -4.39 5.16
C GLY A 47 -1.44 -5.87 5.52
N ASP A 48 -1.07 -6.21 6.76
CA ASP A 48 -0.98 -7.59 7.24
C ASP A 48 -0.11 -8.49 6.33
N ILE A 49 0.84 -7.92 5.58
CA ILE A 49 1.76 -8.69 4.72
C ILE A 49 2.63 -9.57 5.60
N GLY A 50 2.76 -10.85 5.23
CA GLY A 50 3.49 -11.84 6.03
C GLY A 50 2.66 -12.60 7.03
N LEU A 51 1.47 -12.10 7.34
CA LEU A 51 0.56 -12.75 8.26
C LEU A 51 -0.33 -13.77 7.53
N HIS A 52 -1.14 -14.49 8.30
CA HIS A 52 -2.03 -15.54 7.79
C HIS A 52 -3.02 -15.02 6.71
N GLU A 53 -3.39 -13.74 6.76
CA GLU A 53 -4.28 -13.11 5.80
C GLU A 53 -3.71 -11.76 5.34
N GLU A 54 -3.20 -11.72 4.11
CA GLU A 54 -2.73 -10.48 3.48
C GLU A 54 -3.94 -9.71 2.95
N LYS A 55 -3.90 -8.37 3.06
CA LYS A 55 -5.01 -7.52 2.65
C LYS A 55 -4.52 -6.35 1.82
N VAL A 56 -5.33 -5.97 0.83
CA VAL A 56 -5.08 -4.76 0.03
C VAL A 56 -6.36 -4.03 -0.26
N VAL A 57 -6.39 -2.74 0.10
CA VAL A 57 -7.37 -1.79 -0.38
C VAL A 57 -6.84 -1.18 -1.66
N VAL A 58 -7.66 -1.27 -2.71
CA VAL A 58 -7.35 -0.72 -4.02
C VAL A 58 -8.34 0.40 -4.32
N ILE A 59 -7.85 1.63 -4.48
CA ILE A 59 -8.64 2.80 -4.85
C ILE A 59 -8.26 3.17 -6.28
N LYS A 60 -9.26 3.35 -7.16
CA LYS A 60 -9.04 3.67 -8.57
C LYS A 60 -9.91 4.85 -8.99
N LEU A 61 -9.30 5.80 -9.69
CA LEU A 61 -9.96 6.81 -10.51
C LEU A 61 -9.71 6.43 -11.98
N SER A 62 -10.77 6.18 -12.73
CA SER A 62 -10.68 5.89 -14.17
C SER A 62 -11.89 6.44 -14.89
N ASP A 63 -11.68 7.18 -15.98
CA ASP A 63 -12.75 7.87 -16.72
C ASP A 63 -13.66 8.71 -15.80
N ASN A 64 -13.06 9.48 -14.89
CA ASN A 64 -13.75 10.27 -13.84
C ASN A 64 -14.66 9.46 -12.90
N LYS A 65 -14.48 8.14 -12.82
CA LYS A 65 -15.23 7.26 -11.92
C LYS A 65 -14.32 6.68 -10.86
N TRP A 66 -14.67 6.96 -9.62
CA TRP A 66 -14.04 6.38 -8.45
C TRP A 66 -14.59 4.99 -8.12
N LYS A 67 -13.71 4.10 -7.71
CA LYS A 67 -14.05 2.79 -7.15
C LYS A 67 -13.03 2.35 -6.12
N ALA A 68 -13.47 1.65 -5.08
CA ALA A 68 -12.58 0.98 -4.14
C ALA A 68 -12.96 -0.49 -3.96
N THR A 69 -11.94 -1.33 -3.76
CA THR A 69 -12.12 -2.75 -3.46
C THR A 69 -11.16 -3.20 -2.37
N LEU A 70 -11.63 -4.07 -1.48
CA LEU A 70 -10.79 -4.83 -0.57
C LEU A 70 -10.54 -6.21 -1.19
N ASN A 71 -9.27 -6.60 -1.29
CA ASN A 71 -8.86 -7.94 -1.70
C ASN A 71 -8.12 -8.57 -0.51
N THR A 72 -8.47 -9.80 -0.17
CA THR A 72 -7.77 -10.56 0.88
C THR A 72 -7.26 -11.88 0.33
N VAL A 73 -6.09 -12.29 0.82
CA VAL A 73 -5.44 -13.56 0.49
C VAL A 73 -5.18 -14.30 1.78
N LYS A 74 -5.96 -15.35 2.03
CA LYS A 74 -5.72 -16.24 3.15
C LYS A 74 -4.81 -17.37 2.70
N HIS A 75 -3.65 -17.48 3.33
CA HIS A 75 -2.73 -18.59 3.11
C HIS A 75 -3.18 -19.80 3.94
N GLY A 76 -3.13 -20.99 3.35
CA GLY A 76 -3.40 -22.24 4.05
C GLY A 76 -2.55 -23.36 3.45
N ASP A 77 -2.37 -24.45 4.18
CA ASP A 77 -1.36 -25.49 3.92
C ASP A 77 -1.37 -26.11 2.52
N LYS A 78 -2.48 -26.00 1.78
CA LYS A 78 -2.64 -26.63 0.46
C LYS A 78 -3.14 -25.69 -0.65
N THR A 79 -3.85 -24.62 -0.31
CA THR A 79 -4.42 -23.67 -1.30
C THR A 79 -4.62 -22.29 -0.68
N SER A 80 -4.17 -21.23 -1.37
CA SER A 80 -4.53 -19.85 -1.01
C SER A 80 -5.96 -19.53 -1.44
N ARG A 81 -6.78 -18.98 -0.54
CA ARG A 81 -8.13 -18.47 -0.88
C ARG A 81 -8.10 -16.97 -1.06
N ARG A 82 -8.72 -16.50 -2.15
CA ARG A 82 -8.81 -15.07 -2.48
C ARG A 82 -10.25 -14.62 -2.30
N HIS A 83 -10.43 -13.47 -1.66
CA HIS A 83 -11.72 -12.82 -1.59
C HIS A 83 -11.58 -11.38 -2.10
N ARG A 84 -12.59 -10.91 -2.85
CA ARG A 84 -12.66 -9.54 -3.33
C ARG A 84 -14.04 -8.98 -3.06
N ARG A 85 -14.09 -7.80 -2.45
CA ARG A 85 -15.32 -7.09 -2.14
C ARG A 85 -15.23 -5.65 -2.64
N ASN A 86 -16.27 -5.18 -3.32
CA ASN A 86 -16.41 -3.75 -3.62
C ASN A 86 -16.73 -2.99 -2.33
N LEU A 87 -16.03 -1.88 -2.12
CA LEU A 87 -16.27 -1.01 -0.98
C LEU A 87 -17.31 0.04 -1.37
N LEU A 88 -18.09 0.48 -0.38
CA LEU A 88 -18.93 1.65 -0.53
C LEU A 88 -18.05 2.89 -0.74
N PRO A 89 -18.60 3.99 -1.27
CA PRO A 89 -17.91 5.28 -1.27
C PRO A 89 -17.38 5.62 0.14
N PRO A 90 -16.24 6.33 0.23
CA PRO A 90 -15.68 6.75 1.51
C PRO A 90 -16.69 7.64 2.25
N LYS A 91 -16.72 7.57 3.58
CA LYS A 91 -17.63 8.35 4.44
C LYS A 91 -17.61 9.84 4.13
N SER A 92 -16.44 10.39 3.87
CA SER A 92 -16.23 11.82 3.60
C SER A 92 -16.59 12.23 2.19
N GLY A 93 -16.67 11.29 1.24
CA GLY A 93 -16.74 11.58 -0.19
C GLY A 93 -15.39 11.41 -0.89
N TRP A 94 -15.43 11.20 -2.21
CA TRP A 94 -14.23 10.91 -3.00
C TRP A 94 -13.29 12.10 -3.13
N GLU A 95 -13.85 13.31 -3.23
CA GLU A 95 -13.07 14.55 -3.40
C GLU A 95 -12.32 14.90 -2.12
N GLU A 96 -12.95 14.71 -0.96
CA GLU A 96 -12.37 14.89 0.36
C GLU A 96 -11.23 13.90 0.60
N LEU A 97 -11.46 12.62 0.29
CA LEU A 97 -10.41 11.60 0.37
C LEU A 97 -9.25 11.91 -0.58
N TYR A 98 -9.52 12.32 -1.82
CA TYR A 98 -8.47 12.66 -2.78
C TYR A 98 -7.66 13.88 -2.33
N SER A 99 -8.34 14.90 -1.81
CA SER A 99 -7.69 16.09 -1.23
C SER A 99 -6.79 15.71 -0.05
N PHE A 100 -7.27 14.85 0.83
CA PHE A 100 -6.47 14.31 1.93
C PHE A 100 -5.22 13.58 1.43
N LEU A 101 -5.35 12.70 0.43
CA LEU A 101 -4.21 11.98 -0.16
C LEU A 101 -3.17 12.94 -0.75
N LYS A 102 -3.63 13.97 -1.50
CA LYS A 102 -2.75 15.00 -2.06
C LYS A 102 -2.03 15.83 -0.99
N LEU A 103 -2.73 16.24 0.07
CA LEU A 103 -2.13 16.96 1.20
C LEU A 103 -1.05 16.13 1.91
N ASN A 104 -1.21 14.80 1.96
CA ASN A 104 -0.22 13.87 2.49
C ASN A 104 0.79 13.40 1.42
N ARG A 105 0.94 14.14 0.31
CA ARG A 105 1.95 13.94 -0.74
C ARG A 105 1.87 12.60 -1.47
N VAL A 106 0.72 11.94 -1.45
CA VAL A 106 0.51 10.70 -2.20
C VAL A 106 0.47 11.02 -3.71
N GLY A 107 1.35 10.38 -4.47
CA GLY A 107 1.46 10.58 -5.92
C GLY A 107 2.20 11.86 -6.32
N VAL A 108 2.91 12.50 -5.38
CA VAL A 108 3.86 13.58 -5.68
C VAL A 108 5.24 12.96 -5.93
N PRO A 109 6.02 13.39 -6.93
CA PRO A 109 7.33 12.80 -7.29
C PRO A 109 8.42 12.91 -6.22
N LEU A 110 8.12 13.49 -5.05
CA LEU A 110 9.06 13.55 -3.94
C LEU A 110 9.01 12.20 -3.24
N PRO A 111 10.05 11.35 -3.36
CA PRO A 111 10.02 10.04 -2.73
C PRO A 111 9.90 10.24 -1.23
N PHE A 112 8.98 9.52 -0.59
CA PHE A 112 9.08 9.34 0.84
C PHE A 112 10.48 8.78 1.13
N SER A 113 11.13 9.30 2.15
CA SER A 113 12.48 8.86 2.49
C SER A 113 12.44 7.40 2.96
N PHE A 114 13.16 6.51 2.29
CA PHE A 114 13.34 5.15 2.81
C PHE A 114 13.89 5.26 4.23
N ASP A 115 13.25 4.60 5.20
CA ASP A 115 13.77 4.53 6.55
C ASP A 115 15.14 3.82 6.49
N PRO A 116 16.26 4.53 6.71
CA PRO A 116 17.59 3.95 6.53
C PRO A 116 17.94 2.93 7.61
N THR A 117 17.10 2.78 8.64
CA THR A 117 17.23 1.78 9.68
C THR A 117 16.58 0.45 9.31
N ASP A 118 15.66 0.44 8.34
CA ASP A 118 15.00 -0.77 7.86
C ASP A 118 15.93 -1.53 6.90
N LEU A 119 16.61 -2.53 7.45
CA LEU A 119 16.87 -3.78 6.71
C LEU A 119 15.58 -4.19 5.97
N PRO A 120 15.65 -4.90 4.81
CA PRO A 120 14.43 -5.31 4.11
C PRO A 120 13.47 -5.92 5.14
N PRO A 121 12.22 -5.41 5.24
CA PRO A 121 11.37 -5.62 6.38
C PRO A 121 11.32 -7.10 6.74
N ILE A 122 11.49 -7.41 8.03
CA ILE A 122 11.11 -8.72 8.53
C ILE A 122 9.60 -8.76 8.39
N ILE A 123 9.15 -9.51 7.38
CA ILE A 123 7.76 -9.60 6.92
C ILE A 123 6.82 -10.02 8.07
N ASP A 124 7.34 -10.60 9.15
CA ASP A 124 6.58 -11.07 10.30
C ASP A 124 6.18 -9.97 11.31
N GLU A 125 6.66 -8.72 11.18
CA GLU A 125 6.40 -7.65 12.15
C GLU A 125 5.21 -6.72 11.78
N GLY A 126 4.51 -6.99 10.68
CA GLY A 126 3.41 -6.15 10.22
C GLY A 126 3.93 -4.89 9.55
N VAL A 127 3.82 -4.86 8.22
CA VAL A 127 4.34 -3.78 7.37
C VAL A 127 3.22 -3.25 6.50
N VAL A 128 3.18 -1.93 6.36
CA VAL A 128 2.28 -1.25 5.43
C VAL A 128 3.05 -0.90 4.17
N PHE A 129 2.49 -1.25 3.01
CA PHE A 129 3.00 -0.81 1.72
C PHE A 129 1.97 0.08 1.05
N LEU A 130 2.44 1.18 0.47
CA LEU A 130 1.64 2.04 -0.37
C LEU A 130 2.23 2.00 -1.77
N GLU A 131 1.48 1.49 -2.74
CA GLU A 131 1.81 1.62 -4.16
C GLU A 131 0.87 2.63 -4.82
N ILE A 132 1.40 3.44 -5.72
CA ILE A 132 0.61 4.35 -6.54
C ILE A 132 1.08 4.32 -7.98
N ASN A 133 0.13 4.39 -8.90
CA ASN A 133 0.38 4.74 -10.30
C ASN A 133 -0.61 5.83 -10.68
N GLN A 134 -0.09 6.99 -11.09
CA GLN A 134 -0.87 8.15 -11.51
C GLN A 134 -0.26 8.68 -12.81
N GLY A 135 -1.05 8.74 -13.88
CA GLY A 135 -0.58 9.21 -15.19
C GLY A 135 0.70 8.53 -15.68
N GLY A 136 0.84 7.23 -15.42
CA GLY A 136 2.03 6.44 -15.78
C GLY A 136 3.24 6.61 -14.87
N MET A 137 3.20 7.51 -13.88
CA MET A 137 4.22 7.59 -12.83
C MET A 137 3.91 6.56 -11.75
N TYR A 138 4.77 5.55 -11.63
CA TYR A 138 4.69 4.54 -10.58
C TYR A 138 5.63 4.86 -9.43
N ASP A 139 5.11 4.78 -8.21
CA ASP A 139 5.89 4.85 -6.98
C ASP A 139 5.41 3.81 -5.96
N PHE A 140 6.31 3.43 -5.05
CA PHE A 140 5.97 2.58 -3.92
C PHE A 140 6.85 2.90 -2.70
N ILE A 141 6.24 2.80 -1.53
CA ILE A 141 6.87 3.09 -0.24
C ILE A 141 6.39 2.06 0.78
N TYR A 142 7.20 1.79 1.79
CA TYR A 142 6.83 0.90 2.88
C TYR A 142 7.39 1.40 4.21
N TYR A 143 6.68 1.08 5.28
CA TYR A 143 7.13 1.34 6.65
C TYR A 143 6.63 0.24 7.58
N GLY A 144 7.48 -0.15 8.53
CA GLY A 144 7.04 -0.96 9.67
C GLY A 144 6.12 -0.15 10.60
N HIS A 145 5.26 -0.84 11.35
CA HIS A 145 4.35 -0.19 12.29
C HIS A 145 5.06 0.58 13.41
N ALA A 146 6.31 0.20 13.74
CA ALA A 146 7.15 0.82 14.76
C ALA A 146 8.02 1.97 14.23
N THR A 147 7.78 2.45 13.00
CA THR A 147 8.57 3.55 12.43
C THR A 147 8.44 4.84 13.27
N GLU A 148 9.57 5.47 13.56
CA GLU A 148 9.62 6.77 14.22
C GLU A 148 9.76 7.94 13.24
N SER A 149 10.00 7.63 11.96
CA SER A 149 10.15 8.62 10.90
C SER A 149 8.88 9.43 10.67
N SER A 150 9.03 10.71 10.28
CA SER A 150 7.88 11.56 9.94
C SER A 150 7.08 11.00 8.76
N ASP A 151 7.78 10.46 7.77
CA ASP A 151 7.19 9.90 6.56
C ASP A 151 6.45 8.59 6.87
N GLY A 152 7.02 7.73 7.71
CA GLY A 152 6.36 6.52 8.17
C GLY A 152 5.11 6.81 8.99
N LYS A 153 5.18 7.79 9.89
CA LYS A 153 4.00 8.29 10.63
C LYS A 153 2.92 8.82 9.67
N ALA A 154 3.31 9.51 8.60
CA ALA A 154 2.38 9.98 7.57
C ALA A 154 1.73 8.82 6.80
N VAL A 155 2.50 7.79 6.41
CA VAL A 155 1.95 6.59 5.75
C VAL A 155 0.99 5.83 6.68
N MET A 156 1.34 5.68 7.97
CA MET A 156 0.43 5.08 8.94
C MET A 156 -0.84 5.91 9.14
N ASN A 157 -0.75 7.23 9.10
CA ASN A 157 -1.92 8.12 9.12
C ASN A 157 -2.82 7.93 7.89
N ILE A 158 -2.23 7.85 6.69
CA ILE A 158 -2.95 7.54 5.44
C ILE A 158 -3.66 6.18 5.58
N CYS A 159 -2.94 5.18 6.07
CA CYS A 159 -3.44 3.82 6.27
C CYS A 159 -4.67 3.80 7.18
N ARG A 160 -4.58 4.41 8.36
CA ARG A 160 -5.69 4.50 9.34
C ARG A 160 -6.86 5.32 8.81
N ASN A 161 -6.59 6.39 8.08
CA ASN A 161 -7.65 7.20 7.47
C ASN A 161 -8.43 6.36 6.44
N ILE A 162 -7.74 5.64 5.55
CA ILE A 162 -8.38 4.73 4.58
C ILE A 162 -9.19 3.64 5.29
N GLU A 163 -8.67 3.01 6.35
CA GLU A 163 -9.43 2.04 7.16
C GLU A 163 -10.74 2.64 7.67
N ASN A 164 -10.68 3.85 8.25
CA ASN A 164 -11.84 4.52 8.79
C ASN A 164 -12.84 4.94 7.71
N GLU A 165 -12.37 5.51 6.60
CA GLU A 165 -13.21 6.00 5.50
C GLU A 165 -14.02 4.86 4.87
N PHE A 166 -13.43 3.69 4.71
CA PHE A 166 -14.09 2.53 4.09
C PHE A 166 -14.65 1.51 5.08
N GLN A 167 -14.47 1.72 6.38
CA GLN A 167 -14.84 0.77 7.44
C GLN A 167 -14.26 -0.63 7.19
N VAL A 168 -12.96 -0.68 6.91
CA VAL A 168 -12.20 -1.91 6.67
C VAL A 168 -11.05 -2.05 7.65
N ASN A 169 -10.57 -3.27 7.84
CA ASN A 169 -9.37 -3.55 8.63
C ASN A 169 -8.34 -4.18 7.69
N VAL A 170 -7.32 -3.40 7.31
CA VAL A 170 -6.15 -3.83 6.56
C VAL A 170 -4.90 -4.00 7.44
N GLY A 171 -4.99 -3.67 8.73
CA GLY A 171 -3.92 -3.87 9.71
C GLY A 171 -3.24 -2.57 10.16
N CYS A 172 -3.73 -1.38 9.81
CA CYS A 172 -3.05 -0.11 10.14
C CYS A 172 -3.17 0.31 11.61
N SER A 173 -4.17 -0.26 12.29
CA SER A 173 -4.43 -0.02 13.70
C SER A 173 -3.62 -1.01 14.53
N ILE A 174 -2.78 -0.51 15.43
CA ILE A 174 -2.02 -1.36 16.36
C ILE A 174 -3.05 -2.20 17.12
N ARG A 175 -3.03 -3.51 16.93
CA ARG A 175 -3.69 -4.43 17.86
C ARG A 175 -2.93 -4.27 19.15
N SER A 176 -3.52 -3.62 20.15
CA SER A 176 -3.10 -3.85 21.52
C SER A 176 -3.18 -5.34 21.74
N ILE A 177 -2.01 -5.99 21.84
CA ILE A 177 -1.91 -7.36 22.29
C ILE A 177 -2.48 -7.32 23.72
N GLN A 178 -3.69 -7.88 23.89
CA GLN A 178 -4.24 -8.21 25.21
C GLN A 178 -3.64 -9.53 25.66
#